data_AF-A0A519VNB9-F1
#
_entry.id   AF-A0A519VNB9-F1
#
_cell.length_a   1.000
_cell.length_b   1.000
_cell.length_c   1.000
_cell.angle_alpha   90.00
_cell.angle_beta   90.00
_cell.angle_gamma   90.00
#
_symmetry.space_group_name_H-M   'P 1'
#
loop_
_entity.id
_entity.type
_entity.pdbx_description
1 polymer ?
#
loop_
_entity_poly.entity_id
_entity_poly.type
_entity_poly.pdbx_seq_one_letter_code
_entity_poly.pdbx_strand_id
1 'polypeptide(L)'
;MLSFEGTDVIPAISFLEKYYGADVEKELVGASVPATEHSVMCMGEKESEVETFKRLLELFPKGILSVVSDTWDLWKVCTEYLPELKKEILARDGKLVIRPDSGDPVKIITGYMMNELIIEDNRVYLQDYNGYRFVKGKEISLAESKGVIQLLWDGFGGITNDLGFKVLDTHIGAIYGDSINLQRAAAICEALKQKGFASQCVFGVGSFTYQYNTRDTFGMAMKATYVEVDGEGREIFKNPITDDGTKKSATGLLQVKKGNGKYILYDKVSWEEEADSELVTVYKNGKIIKEYSLEEIRMRLADHSTT
;
A
#
# COMPACT_ATOMS: atom_id res chain seq x y z
N MET A 1 -5.52 8.33 3.77
CA MET A 1 -6.26 9.07 2.73
C MET A 1 -5.58 10.38 2.28
N LEU A 2 -4.35 10.67 2.73
CA LEU A 2 -3.61 11.83 2.23
C LEU A 2 -3.01 11.57 0.84
N SER A 3 -2.47 10.36 0.62
CA SER A 3 -1.79 9.98 -0.63
C SER A 3 -2.59 9.02 -1.52
N PHE A 4 -3.72 8.50 -1.03
CA PHE A 4 -4.55 7.51 -1.71
C PHE A 4 -6.02 7.72 -1.37
N GLU A 5 -6.90 7.38 -2.30
CA GLU A 5 -8.36 7.51 -2.16
C GLU A 5 -9.05 6.15 -1.95
N GLY A 6 -8.39 5.02 -2.21
CA GLY A 6 -8.94 3.69 -1.91
C GLY A 6 -8.97 3.39 -0.41
N THR A 7 -10.14 3.12 0.17
CA THR A 7 -10.25 2.73 1.59
C THR A 7 -11.51 1.90 1.90
N ASP A 8 -11.34 0.85 2.70
CA ASP A 8 -12.44 0.11 3.33
C ASP A 8 -12.68 0.56 4.79
N VAL A 9 -11.98 1.59 5.25
CA VAL A 9 -12.08 2.13 6.62
C VAL A 9 -13.06 3.30 6.64
N ILE A 10 -14.36 2.98 6.59
CA ILE A 10 -15.45 3.98 6.54
C ILE A 10 -15.33 5.07 7.62
N PRO A 11 -15.03 4.78 8.91
CA PRO A 11 -14.93 5.83 9.93
C PRO A 11 -13.88 6.90 9.65
N ALA A 12 -12.86 6.61 8.83
CA ALA A 12 -11.86 7.58 8.46
C ALA A 12 -12.45 8.70 7.57
N ILE A 13 -13.50 8.42 6.78
CA ILE A 13 -14.20 9.43 5.97
C ILE A 13 -14.93 10.41 6.88
N SER A 14 -15.75 9.93 7.81
CA SER A 14 -16.46 10.78 8.76
C SER A 14 -15.52 11.61 9.64
N PHE A 15 -14.34 11.09 9.94
CA PHE A 15 -13.31 11.84 10.65
C PHE A 15 -12.78 13.03 9.81
N LEU A 16 -12.56 12.84 8.52
CA LEU A 16 -12.12 13.91 7.62
C LEU A 16 -13.20 14.97 7.41
N GLU A 17 -14.46 14.58 7.27
CA GLU A 17 -15.56 15.55 7.18
C GLU A 17 -15.65 16.41 8.45
N LYS A 18 -15.56 15.76 9.62
CA LYS A 18 -15.70 16.44 10.90
C LYS A 18 -14.56 17.40 11.22
N TYR A 19 -13.32 17.03 10.93
CA TYR A 19 -12.14 17.75 11.43
C TYR A 19 -11.31 18.44 10.33
N TYR A 20 -11.55 18.12 9.06
CA TYR A 20 -10.76 18.63 7.93
C TYR A 20 -11.64 19.17 6.80
N GLY A 21 -12.93 19.42 7.07
CA GLY A 21 -13.84 20.06 6.13
C GLY A 21 -14.03 19.31 4.82
N ALA A 22 -13.72 18.01 4.79
CA ALA A 22 -13.95 17.17 3.62
C ALA A 22 -15.47 17.06 3.36
N ASP A 23 -15.86 16.93 2.10
CA ASP A 23 -17.27 16.83 1.72
C ASP A 23 -17.46 15.79 0.60
N VAL A 24 -17.98 14.62 0.97
CA VAL A 24 -18.17 13.49 0.04
C VAL A 24 -19.16 13.81 -1.10
N GLU A 25 -20.00 14.83 -0.95
CA GLU A 25 -20.94 15.27 -1.99
C GLU A 25 -20.27 16.20 -3.02
N LYS A 26 -19.08 16.75 -2.69
CA LYS A 26 -18.37 17.72 -3.55
C LYS A 26 -17.04 17.20 -4.08
N GLU A 27 -16.40 16.27 -3.38
CA GLU A 27 -15.07 15.75 -3.73
C GLU A 27 -14.91 14.26 -3.43
N LEU A 28 -13.91 13.65 -4.08
CA LEU A 28 -13.52 12.27 -3.80
C LEU A 28 -12.67 12.20 -2.52
N VAL A 29 -13.33 11.92 -1.39
CA VAL A 29 -12.65 11.76 -0.10
C VAL A 29 -12.04 10.36 0.03
N GLY A 30 -12.84 9.34 -0.25
CA GLY A 30 -12.44 7.94 -0.28
C GLY A 30 -13.45 7.08 -1.04
N ALA A 31 -12.97 6.00 -1.66
CA ALA A 31 -13.78 5.06 -2.43
C ALA A 31 -13.39 3.61 -2.14
N SER A 32 -14.35 2.72 -2.37
CA SER A 32 -14.18 1.27 -2.32
C SER A 32 -14.95 0.62 -3.48
N VAL A 33 -14.82 -0.69 -3.60
CA VAL A 33 -15.44 -1.52 -4.63
C VAL A 33 -16.11 -2.72 -3.97
N PRO A 34 -17.15 -3.31 -4.58
CA PRO A 34 -17.63 -4.62 -4.16
C PRO A 34 -16.48 -5.63 -4.07
N ALA A 35 -16.29 -6.20 -2.88
CA ALA A 35 -15.24 -7.17 -2.62
C ALA A 35 -15.80 -8.31 -1.76
N THR A 36 -15.45 -9.55 -2.09
CA THR A 36 -15.80 -10.69 -1.23
C THR A 36 -14.79 -10.87 -0.10
N GLU A 37 -15.19 -11.62 0.92
CA GLU A 37 -14.32 -12.18 1.95
C GLU A 37 -14.48 -13.70 1.98
N HIS A 38 -13.62 -14.40 2.73
CA HIS A 38 -13.66 -15.86 2.77
C HIS A 38 -15.00 -16.42 3.24
N SER A 39 -15.74 -15.73 4.11
CA SER A 39 -17.06 -16.21 4.53
C SER A 39 -18.04 -16.31 3.36
N VAL A 40 -18.03 -15.32 2.46
CA VAL A 40 -18.86 -15.30 1.25
C VAL A 40 -18.49 -16.42 0.30
N MET A 41 -17.18 -16.65 0.11
CA MET A 41 -16.70 -17.73 -0.74
C MET A 41 -17.04 -19.09 -0.14
N CYS A 42 -16.80 -19.29 1.16
CA CYS A 42 -17.11 -20.53 1.89
C CYS A 42 -18.60 -20.90 1.85
N MET A 43 -19.52 -19.92 1.86
CA MET A 43 -20.95 -20.18 1.70
C MET A 43 -21.29 -20.81 0.34
N GLY A 44 -20.42 -20.64 -0.65
CA GLY A 44 -20.52 -21.24 -1.98
C GLY A 44 -20.04 -22.68 -2.08
N GLU A 45 -19.47 -23.24 -1.00
CA GLU A 45 -18.84 -24.57 -0.93
C GLU A 45 -17.68 -24.77 -1.93
N LYS A 46 -16.82 -25.76 -1.65
CA LYS A 46 -15.58 -25.97 -2.43
C LYS A 46 -15.89 -26.47 -3.84
N GLU A 47 -16.87 -27.37 -3.93
CA GLU A 47 -17.25 -28.05 -5.17
C GLU A 47 -17.97 -27.11 -6.14
N SER A 48 -18.59 -26.03 -5.63
CA SER A 48 -19.35 -25.05 -6.41
C SER A 48 -18.78 -23.62 -6.37
N GLU A 49 -17.45 -23.50 -6.19
CA GLU A 49 -16.78 -22.21 -6.19
C GLU A 49 -16.96 -21.47 -7.53
N VAL A 50 -16.95 -22.17 -8.68
CA VAL A 50 -17.14 -21.54 -10.00
C VAL A 50 -18.54 -20.95 -10.17
N GLU A 51 -19.58 -21.60 -9.64
CA GLU A 51 -20.95 -21.09 -9.61
C GLU A 51 -21.05 -19.85 -8.71
N THR A 52 -20.26 -19.80 -7.65
CA THR A 52 -20.15 -18.61 -6.79
C THR A 52 -19.56 -17.44 -7.55
N PHE A 53 -18.47 -17.65 -8.32
CA PHE A 53 -17.94 -16.63 -9.23
C PHE A 53 -19.02 -16.16 -10.21
N LYS A 54 -19.71 -17.10 -10.88
CA LYS A 54 -20.78 -16.77 -11.83
C LYS A 54 -21.88 -15.92 -11.21
N ARG A 55 -22.36 -16.28 -10.02
CA ARG A 55 -23.38 -15.50 -9.28
C ARG A 55 -22.89 -14.10 -8.93
N LEU A 56 -21.63 -13.94 -8.53
CA LEU A 56 -21.04 -12.64 -8.22
C LEU A 56 -20.93 -11.75 -9.47
N LEU A 57 -20.57 -12.33 -10.62
CA LEU A 57 -20.53 -11.63 -11.90
C LEU A 57 -21.92 -11.10 -12.31
N GLU A 58 -22.97 -11.89 -12.07
CA GLU A 58 -24.36 -11.51 -12.31
C GLU A 58 -24.86 -10.43 -11.34
N LEU A 59 -24.50 -10.54 -10.06
CA LEU A 59 -24.92 -9.60 -9.01
C LEU A 59 -24.23 -8.22 -9.15
N PHE A 60 -22.98 -8.20 -9.61
CA PHE A 60 -22.19 -6.99 -9.83
C PHE A 60 -21.79 -6.88 -11.30
N PRO A 61 -22.73 -6.59 -12.22
CA PRO A 61 -22.47 -6.63 -13.67
C PRO A 61 -21.58 -5.48 -14.17
N LYS A 62 -21.38 -4.45 -13.33
CA LYS A 62 -20.64 -3.24 -13.67
C LYS A 62 -19.58 -2.92 -12.62
N GLY A 63 -18.60 -2.12 -13.02
CA GLY A 63 -17.54 -1.64 -12.14
C GLY A 63 -16.55 -2.72 -11.74
N ILE A 64 -15.73 -2.40 -10.74
CA ILE A 64 -14.72 -3.31 -10.23
C ILE A 64 -15.38 -4.27 -9.24
N LEU A 65 -15.09 -5.56 -9.39
CA LEU A 65 -15.47 -6.62 -8.44
C LEU A 65 -14.19 -7.34 -8.01
N SER A 66 -13.86 -7.28 -6.72
CA SER A 66 -12.73 -8.03 -6.16
C SER A 66 -13.22 -9.35 -5.55
N VAL A 67 -12.63 -10.47 -5.92
CA VAL A 67 -13.01 -11.79 -5.38
C VAL A 67 -11.83 -12.45 -4.71
N VAL A 68 -11.94 -12.74 -3.41
CA VAL A 68 -10.93 -13.56 -2.73
C VAL A 68 -10.91 -14.95 -3.34
N SER A 69 -9.75 -15.38 -3.80
CA SER A 69 -9.62 -16.46 -4.79
C SER A 69 -8.76 -17.62 -4.31
N ASP A 70 -8.37 -17.64 -3.04
CA ASP A 70 -7.52 -18.67 -2.44
C ASP A 70 -8.18 -19.34 -1.22
N THR A 71 -9.52 -19.33 -1.17
CA THR A 71 -10.28 -20.03 -0.13
C THR A 71 -9.98 -21.54 -0.12
N TRP A 72 -9.75 -22.13 -1.31
CA TRP A 72 -9.35 -23.53 -1.43
C TRP A 72 -8.16 -23.75 -2.36
N ASP A 73 -8.23 -23.29 -3.61
CA ASP A 73 -7.17 -23.50 -4.60
C ASP A 73 -7.10 -22.35 -5.61
N LEU A 74 -6.20 -21.40 -5.35
CA LEU A 74 -5.94 -20.26 -6.20
C LEU A 74 -5.56 -20.65 -7.64
N TRP A 75 -4.78 -21.71 -7.78
CA TRP A 75 -4.28 -22.13 -9.07
C TRP A 75 -5.43 -22.68 -9.91
N LYS A 76 -6.32 -23.49 -9.30
CA LYS A 76 -7.54 -23.98 -9.94
C LYS A 76 -8.45 -22.83 -10.39
N VAL A 77 -8.65 -21.80 -9.56
CA VAL A 77 -9.39 -20.60 -9.96
C VAL A 77 -8.79 -20.01 -11.23
N CYS A 78 -7.47 -19.81 -11.26
CA CYS A 78 -6.78 -19.20 -12.39
C CYS A 78 -6.75 -20.07 -13.66
N THR A 79 -6.65 -21.40 -13.52
CA THR A 79 -6.43 -22.31 -14.66
C THR A 79 -7.68 -23.03 -15.15
N GLU A 80 -8.74 -23.09 -14.36
CA GLU A 80 -9.99 -23.80 -14.72
C GLU A 80 -11.19 -22.85 -14.71
N TYR A 81 -11.46 -22.19 -13.59
CA TYR A 81 -12.70 -21.43 -13.41
C TYR A 81 -12.73 -20.13 -14.21
N LEU A 82 -11.65 -19.33 -14.18
CA LEU A 82 -11.59 -18.09 -14.95
C LEU A 82 -11.62 -18.34 -16.47
N PRO A 83 -10.92 -19.36 -17.02
CA PRO A 83 -11.11 -19.76 -18.41
C PRO A 83 -12.54 -20.18 -18.76
N GLU A 84 -13.22 -20.92 -17.88
CA GLU A 84 -14.63 -21.30 -18.07
C GLU A 84 -15.55 -20.07 -18.15
N LEU A 85 -15.32 -19.08 -17.30
CA LEU A 85 -16.10 -17.82 -17.23
C LEU A 85 -15.55 -16.71 -18.12
N LYS A 86 -14.61 -17.01 -19.03
CA LYS A 86 -13.88 -16.00 -19.80
C LYS A 86 -14.82 -15.10 -20.61
N LYS A 87 -15.85 -15.69 -21.23
CA LYS A 87 -16.79 -14.95 -22.07
C LYS A 87 -17.61 -13.96 -21.25
N GLU A 88 -18.07 -14.38 -20.08
CA GLU A 88 -18.82 -13.57 -19.12
C GLU A 88 -17.97 -12.43 -18.59
N ILE A 89 -16.71 -12.70 -18.23
CA ILE A 89 -15.77 -11.69 -17.73
C ILE A 89 -15.47 -10.63 -18.79
N LEU A 90 -15.16 -11.03 -20.02
CA LEU A 90 -14.85 -10.12 -21.13
C LEU A 90 -16.07 -9.32 -21.61
N ALA A 91 -17.29 -9.73 -21.25
CA ALA A 91 -18.52 -9.03 -21.61
C ALA A 91 -18.94 -7.98 -20.55
N ARG A 92 -18.22 -7.85 -19.44
CA ARG A 92 -18.55 -6.92 -18.34
C ARG A 92 -18.31 -5.46 -18.72
N ASP A 93 -19.15 -4.58 -18.19
CA ASP A 93 -18.88 -3.14 -18.12
C ASP A 93 -18.07 -2.84 -16.85
N GLY A 94 -16.85 -3.39 -16.79
CA GLY A 94 -16.03 -3.33 -15.58
C GLY A 94 -14.93 -4.38 -15.52
N LYS A 95 -14.32 -4.53 -14.35
CA LYS A 95 -13.14 -5.37 -14.13
C LYS A 95 -13.39 -6.38 -13.02
N LEU A 96 -13.09 -7.66 -13.28
CA LEU A 96 -12.92 -8.65 -12.23
C LEU A 96 -11.48 -8.58 -11.71
N VAL A 97 -11.30 -8.57 -10.39
CA VAL A 97 -10.00 -8.52 -9.73
C VAL A 97 -9.85 -9.76 -8.86
N ILE A 98 -8.82 -10.55 -9.16
CA ILE A 98 -8.48 -11.76 -8.42
C ILE A 98 -7.66 -11.37 -7.20
N ARG A 99 -8.10 -11.81 -6.01
CA ARG A 99 -7.45 -11.48 -4.74
C ARG A 99 -6.95 -12.74 -4.03
N PRO A 100 -5.68 -13.12 -4.23
CA PRO A 100 -4.99 -13.99 -3.30
C PRO A 100 -4.76 -13.28 -1.96
N ASP A 101 -4.83 -14.01 -0.84
CA ASP A 101 -4.65 -13.50 0.52
C ASP A 101 -3.76 -14.40 1.40
N SER A 102 -3.00 -15.31 0.78
CA SER A 102 -2.09 -16.22 1.47
C SER A 102 -0.87 -16.60 0.62
N GLY A 103 0.22 -16.96 1.31
CA GLY A 103 1.49 -17.34 0.68
C GLY A 103 2.51 -16.20 0.64
N ASP A 104 3.61 -16.42 -0.08
CA ASP A 104 4.60 -15.35 -0.33
C ASP A 104 4.03 -14.36 -1.36
N PRO A 105 3.80 -13.07 -1.00
CA PRO A 105 3.15 -12.13 -1.90
C PRO A 105 3.87 -11.94 -3.24
N VAL A 106 5.21 -12.01 -3.24
CA VAL A 106 6.01 -11.88 -4.45
C VAL A 106 5.80 -13.11 -5.31
N LYS A 107 5.99 -14.31 -4.76
CA LYS A 107 5.88 -15.56 -5.54
C LYS A 107 4.46 -15.86 -6.01
N ILE A 108 3.44 -15.53 -5.22
CA ILE A 108 2.04 -15.72 -5.64
C ILE A 108 1.71 -14.81 -6.83
N ILE A 109 2.05 -13.53 -6.76
CA ILE A 109 1.71 -12.58 -7.83
C ILE A 109 2.59 -12.78 -9.07
N THR A 110 3.90 -12.96 -8.88
CA THR A 110 4.86 -12.93 -9.99
C THR A 110 5.35 -14.31 -10.42
N GLY A 111 5.10 -15.36 -9.65
CA GLY A 111 5.72 -16.67 -9.84
C GLY A 111 7.22 -16.63 -9.62
N TYR A 112 7.92 -17.56 -10.26
CA TYR A 112 9.36 -17.74 -10.14
C TYR A 112 10.06 -17.38 -11.47
N MET A 113 11.32 -16.95 -11.36
CA MET A 113 12.21 -16.73 -12.51
C MET A 113 12.78 -18.06 -12.99
N MET A 114 13.16 -18.14 -14.27
CA MET A 114 13.65 -19.38 -14.87
C MET A 114 14.92 -19.92 -14.17
N ASN A 115 15.78 -19.02 -13.67
CA ASN A 115 16.98 -19.39 -12.92
C ASN A 115 16.69 -19.89 -11.49
N GLU A 116 15.46 -19.77 -10.99
CA GLU A 116 15.03 -20.32 -9.70
C GLU A 116 14.43 -21.72 -9.82
N LEU A 117 14.33 -22.24 -11.05
CA LEU A 117 13.60 -23.46 -11.36
C LEU A 117 14.51 -24.53 -11.98
N ILE A 118 14.20 -25.78 -11.70
CA ILE A 118 14.70 -26.96 -12.41
C ILE A 118 13.50 -27.63 -13.08
N ILE A 119 13.53 -27.76 -14.40
CA ILE A 119 12.47 -28.39 -15.18
C ILE A 119 12.99 -29.70 -15.74
N GLU A 120 12.37 -30.82 -15.37
CA GLU A 120 12.75 -32.16 -15.81
C GLU A 120 11.51 -33.05 -15.90
N ASP A 121 11.42 -33.86 -16.95
CA ASP A 121 10.30 -34.79 -17.17
C ASP A 121 8.90 -34.15 -17.05
N ASN A 122 8.74 -32.94 -17.60
CA ASN A 122 7.53 -32.11 -17.51
C ASN A 122 7.09 -31.74 -16.07
N ARG A 123 7.99 -31.85 -15.10
CA ARG A 123 7.78 -31.42 -13.72
C ARG A 123 8.63 -30.21 -13.42
N VAL A 124 8.16 -29.36 -12.52
CA VAL A 124 8.82 -28.13 -12.12
C VAL A 124 9.24 -28.24 -10.66
N TYR A 125 10.52 -28.02 -10.41
CA TYR A 125 11.10 -28.04 -9.07
C TYR A 125 11.69 -26.68 -8.75
N LEU A 126 11.56 -26.23 -7.51
CA LEU A 126 12.34 -25.11 -7.01
C LEU A 126 13.81 -25.54 -6.93
N GLN A 127 14.71 -24.63 -7.31
CA GLN A 127 16.13 -24.81 -7.10
C GLN A 127 16.45 -24.66 -5.60
N ASP A 128 17.18 -25.62 -5.04
CA ASP A 128 17.65 -25.59 -3.64
C ASP A 128 19.18 -25.73 -3.58
N TYR A 129 19.82 -25.30 -2.50
CA TYR A 129 21.29 -25.36 -2.33
C TYR A 129 21.68 -26.23 -1.14
N ASN A 130 22.35 -27.34 -1.40
CA ASN A 130 22.73 -28.31 -0.36
C ASN A 130 24.07 -28.02 0.33
N GLY A 131 24.65 -26.83 0.12
CA GLY A 131 26.00 -26.47 0.61
C GLY A 131 27.12 -26.62 -0.42
N TYR A 132 26.90 -27.37 -1.51
CA TYR A 132 27.93 -27.63 -2.54
C TYR A 132 27.47 -27.34 -3.96
N ARG A 133 26.19 -27.61 -4.27
CA ARG A 133 25.60 -27.38 -5.59
C ARG A 133 24.11 -27.14 -5.48
N PHE A 134 23.55 -26.60 -6.55
CA PHE A 134 22.11 -26.54 -6.72
C PHE A 134 21.54 -27.93 -6.99
N VAL A 135 20.41 -28.25 -6.35
CA VAL A 135 19.69 -29.53 -6.41
C VAL A 135 18.19 -29.28 -6.57
N LYS A 136 17.43 -30.34 -6.92
CA LYS A 136 15.95 -30.29 -6.94
C LYS A 136 15.44 -30.15 -5.51
N GLY A 137 14.71 -29.07 -5.25
CA GLY A 137 13.96 -28.84 -4.02
C GLY A 137 12.51 -29.29 -4.15
N LYS A 138 11.61 -28.49 -3.58
CA LYS A 138 10.15 -28.71 -3.59
C LYS A 138 9.62 -28.76 -5.04
N GLU A 139 8.84 -29.80 -5.35
CA GLU A 139 8.05 -29.85 -6.59
C GLU A 139 6.88 -28.86 -6.49
N ILE A 140 6.68 -28.06 -7.53
CA ILE A 140 5.62 -27.06 -7.63
C ILE A 140 4.83 -27.26 -8.93
N SER A 141 3.59 -26.75 -8.95
CA SER A 141 2.80 -26.79 -10.17
C SER A 141 3.33 -25.80 -11.22
N LEU A 142 3.00 -26.05 -12.50
CA LEU A 142 3.26 -25.07 -13.56
C LEU A 142 2.51 -23.75 -13.32
N ALA A 143 1.35 -23.80 -12.65
CA ALA A 143 0.60 -22.60 -12.30
C ALA A 143 1.35 -21.76 -11.24
N GLU A 144 1.85 -22.40 -10.19
CA GLU A 144 2.66 -21.77 -9.14
C GLU A 144 3.95 -21.16 -9.71
N SER A 145 4.59 -21.82 -10.69
CA SER A 145 5.81 -21.27 -11.31
C SER A 145 5.56 -20.00 -12.14
N LYS A 146 4.36 -19.87 -12.73
CA LYS A 146 3.95 -18.70 -13.52
C LYS A 146 3.52 -17.53 -12.64
N GLY A 147 2.77 -17.81 -11.57
CA GLY A 147 2.14 -16.80 -10.73
C GLY A 147 0.89 -16.17 -11.37
N VAL A 148 0.12 -15.45 -10.55
CA VAL A 148 -1.21 -14.94 -10.93
C VAL A 148 -1.17 -14.06 -12.16
N ILE A 149 -0.28 -13.07 -12.23
CA ILE A 149 -0.27 -12.11 -13.36
C ILE A 149 -0.03 -12.82 -14.70
N GLN A 150 0.91 -13.78 -14.74
CA GLN A 150 1.18 -14.52 -15.95
C GLN A 150 0.03 -15.47 -16.30
N LEU A 151 -0.62 -16.10 -15.32
CA LEU A 151 -1.79 -16.94 -15.58
C LEU A 151 -2.98 -16.14 -16.13
N LEU A 152 -3.23 -14.95 -15.60
CA LEU A 152 -4.25 -14.04 -16.13
C LEU A 152 -3.91 -13.60 -17.56
N TRP A 153 -2.64 -13.31 -17.84
CA TRP A 153 -2.21 -13.01 -19.20
C TRP A 153 -2.40 -14.19 -20.16
N ASP A 154 -2.01 -15.40 -19.74
CA ASP A 154 -2.16 -16.61 -20.56
C ASP A 154 -3.65 -16.91 -20.83
N GLY A 155 -4.53 -16.64 -19.86
CA GLY A 155 -5.97 -16.86 -19.96
C GLY A 155 -6.72 -15.80 -20.75
N PHE A 156 -6.42 -14.51 -20.54
CA PHE A 156 -7.20 -13.38 -21.06
C PHE A 156 -6.49 -12.55 -22.13
N GLY A 157 -5.16 -12.57 -22.14
CA GLY A 157 -4.34 -11.72 -22.99
C GLY A 157 -4.29 -10.27 -22.49
N GLY A 158 -4.06 -9.36 -23.43
CA GLY A 158 -3.91 -7.94 -23.18
C GLY A 158 -3.14 -7.27 -24.31
N ILE A 159 -2.49 -6.16 -24.02
CA ILE A 159 -1.68 -5.40 -24.98
C ILE A 159 -0.23 -5.29 -24.52
N THR A 160 0.67 -4.97 -25.44
CA THR A 160 2.00 -4.46 -25.09
C THR A 160 1.99 -2.94 -25.28
N ASN A 161 2.36 -2.20 -24.24
CA ASN A 161 2.41 -0.74 -24.30
C ASN A 161 3.65 -0.23 -25.04
N ASP A 162 3.72 1.08 -25.27
CA ASP A 162 4.82 1.73 -26.02
C ASP A 162 6.19 1.61 -25.32
N LEU A 163 6.22 1.22 -24.05
CA LEU A 163 7.43 0.94 -23.28
C LEU A 163 7.87 -0.54 -23.37
N GLY A 164 7.15 -1.37 -24.13
CA GLY A 164 7.46 -2.79 -24.33
C GLY A 164 6.95 -3.73 -23.23
N PHE A 165 6.12 -3.24 -22.30
CA PHE A 165 5.59 -4.05 -21.21
C PHE A 165 4.19 -4.60 -21.52
N LYS A 166 3.95 -5.85 -21.12
CA LYS A 166 2.64 -6.50 -21.17
C LYS A 166 1.69 -5.87 -20.15
N VAL A 167 0.49 -5.55 -20.60
CA VAL A 167 -0.61 -4.94 -19.84
C VAL A 167 -1.84 -5.83 -20.05
N LEU A 168 -2.31 -6.48 -18.98
CA LEU A 168 -3.51 -7.33 -18.96
C LEU A 168 -4.71 -6.63 -19.60
N ASP A 169 -5.58 -7.44 -20.19
CA ASP A 169 -6.91 -7.00 -20.63
C ASP A 169 -7.63 -6.21 -19.53
N THR A 170 -8.32 -5.14 -19.92
CA THR A 170 -8.92 -4.19 -18.97
C THR A 170 -10.03 -4.80 -18.12
N HIS A 171 -10.58 -5.96 -18.49
CA HIS A 171 -11.64 -6.65 -17.74
C HIS A 171 -11.11 -7.56 -16.63
N ILE A 172 -9.79 -7.78 -16.54
CA ILE A 172 -9.18 -8.65 -15.52
C ILE A 172 -8.03 -7.93 -14.80
N GLY A 173 -7.79 -8.27 -13.54
CA GLY A 173 -6.66 -7.75 -12.77
C GLY A 173 -6.40 -8.57 -11.51
N ALA A 174 -5.41 -8.12 -10.73
CA ALA A 174 -5.09 -8.74 -9.45
C ALA A 174 -4.87 -7.68 -8.37
N ILE A 175 -5.22 -8.05 -7.13
CA ILE A 175 -4.89 -7.32 -5.91
C ILE A 175 -4.31 -8.31 -4.90
N TYR A 176 -3.28 -7.91 -4.16
CA TYR A 176 -2.77 -8.71 -3.05
C TYR A 176 -2.90 -7.92 -1.75
N GLY A 177 -3.54 -8.50 -0.74
CA GLY A 177 -3.90 -7.82 0.51
C GLY A 177 -3.10 -8.25 1.75
N ASP A 178 -2.57 -9.47 1.77
CA ASP A 178 -1.91 -10.00 2.96
C ASP A 178 -0.50 -9.42 3.14
N SER A 179 -0.29 -8.79 4.30
CA SER A 179 1.03 -8.40 4.81
C SER A 179 1.88 -7.58 3.82
N ILE A 180 1.27 -6.77 2.95
CA ILE A 180 1.99 -5.89 2.04
C ILE A 180 2.62 -4.73 2.81
N ASN A 181 3.91 -4.50 2.54
CA ASN A 181 4.67 -3.32 2.94
C ASN A 181 5.42 -2.74 1.73
N LEU A 182 6.12 -1.62 1.91
CA LEU A 182 6.84 -0.95 0.81
C LEU A 182 7.90 -1.84 0.14
N GLN A 183 8.62 -2.65 0.93
CA GLN A 183 9.66 -3.54 0.42
C GLN A 183 9.06 -4.65 -0.46
N ARG A 184 7.95 -5.26 -0.02
CA ARG A 184 7.23 -6.30 -0.76
C ARG A 184 6.57 -5.75 -2.02
N ALA A 185 5.94 -4.58 -1.94
CA ALA A 185 5.38 -3.90 -3.10
C ALA A 185 6.46 -3.60 -4.16
N ALA A 186 7.61 -3.09 -3.73
CA ALA A 186 8.75 -2.84 -4.62
C ALA A 186 9.29 -4.14 -5.26
N ALA A 187 9.40 -5.22 -4.48
CA ALA A 187 9.83 -6.53 -4.97
C ALA A 187 8.86 -7.11 -6.01
N ILE A 188 7.55 -6.98 -5.79
CA ILE A 188 6.52 -7.38 -6.78
C ILE A 188 6.69 -6.57 -8.07
N CYS A 189 6.79 -5.24 -7.97
CA CYS A 189 6.97 -4.37 -9.14
C CYS A 189 8.23 -4.73 -9.95
N GLU A 190 9.36 -4.95 -9.27
CA GLU A 190 10.63 -5.30 -9.92
C GLU A 190 10.58 -6.69 -10.56
N ALA A 191 9.98 -7.68 -9.89
CA ALA A 191 9.83 -9.02 -10.46
C ALA A 191 8.87 -9.03 -11.68
N LEU A 192 7.77 -8.27 -11.65
CA LEU A 192 6.89 -8.11 -12.82
C LEU A 192 7.63 -7.44 -13.98
N LYS A 193 8.39 -6.38 -13.70
CA LYS A 193 9.22 -5.71 -14.69
C LYS A 193 10.24 -6.65 -15.35
N GLN A 194 10.94 -7.47 -14.56
CA GLN A 194 11.88 -8.48 -15.07
C GLN A 194 11.20 -9.53 -15.95
N LYS A 195 9.93 -9.86 -15.67
CA LYS A 195 9.09 -10.73 -16.50
C LYS A 195 8.45 -10.02 -17.71
N GLY A 196 8.72 -8.73 -17.92
CA GLY A 196 8.18 -7.95 -19.02
C GLY A 196 6.71 -7.53 -18.85
N PHE A 197 6.21 -7.49 -17.62
CA PHE A 197 4.88 -6.99 -17.29
C PHE A 197 4.93 -5.58 -16.71
N ALA A 198 3.93 -4.77 -17.04
CA ALA A 198 3.68 -3.53 -16.33
C ALA A 198 3.17 -3.85 -14.92
N SER A 199 3.48 -2.99 -13.95
CA SER A 199 2.94 -3.15 -12.59
C SER A 199 1.46 -2.79 -12.58
N GLN A 200 0.59 -3.80 -12.67
CA GLN A 200 -0.88 -3.66 -12.61
C GLN A 200 -1.49 -4.31 -11.35
N CYS A 201 -0.66 -4.88 -10.47
CA CYS A 201 -1.12 -5.40 -9.20
C CYS A 201 -1.51 -4.23 -8.28
N VAL A 202 -2.74 -4.25 -7.78
CA VAL A 202 -3.15 -3.35 -6.70
C VAL A 202 -2.66 -3.94 -5.37
N PHE A 203 -2.35 -3.08 -4.41
CA PHE A 203 -1.86 -3.49 -3.09
C PHE A 203 -2.89 -3.12 -2.02
N GLY A 204 -3.45 -4.12 -1.36
CA GLY A 204 -4.21 -3.94 -0.12
C GLY A 204 -3.22 -3.79 1.04
N VAL A 205 -3.33 -2.68 1.79
CA VAL A 205 -2.42 -2.39 2.89
C VAL A 205 -3.21 -2.41 4.20
N GLY A 206 -2.85 -3.32 5.10
CA GLY A 206 -3.56 -3.57 6.35
C GLY A 206 -2.77 -3.19 7.61
N SER A 207 -3.12 -3.85 8.72
CA SER A 207 -2.54 -3.61 10.06
C SER A 207 -1.02 -3.75 10.10
N PHE A 208 -0.44 -4.68 9.34
CA PHE A 208 1.00 -4.87 9.30
C PHE A 208 1.76 -3.60 8.91
N THR A 209 1.23 -2.79 8.00
CA THR A 209 1.89 -1.53 7.60
C THR A 209 1.38 -0.34 8.42
N TYR A 210 0.09 -0.28 8.76
CA TYR A 210 -0.45 0.85 9.51
C TYR A 210 -0.13 0.81 11.01
N GLN A 211 -0.20 -0.35 11.64
CA GLN A 211 -0.14 -0.52 13.09
C GLN A 211 1.20 -1.04 13.61
N TYR A 212 2.09 -1.53 12.74
CA TYR A 212 3.45 -1.94 13.13
C TYR A 212 4.43 -0.76 13.21
N ASN A 213 3.93 0.39 13.71
CA ASN A 213 4.72 1.59 13.95
C ASN A 213 4.53 2.01 15.40
N THR A 214 5.60 2.47 16.03
CA THR A 214 5.56 3.07 17.37
C THR A 214 5.94 4.54 17.28
N ARG A 215 5.73 5.30 18.37
CA ARG A 215 6.26 6.66 18.52
C ARG A 215 7.76 6.73 18.18
N ASP A 216 8.51 5.71 18.58
CA ASP A 216 9.96 5.64 18.39
C ASP A 216 10.36 5.35 16.94
N THR A 217 9.49 4.69 16.15
CA THR A 217 9.72 4.48 14.70
C THR A 217 9.99 5.78 13.96
N PHE A 218 9.31 6.87 14.36
CA PHE A 218 9.47 8.20 13.77
C PHE A 218 10.31 9.15 14.63
N GLY A 219 10.85 8.69 15.75
CA GLY A 219 11.59 9.54 16.69
C GLY A 219 10.75 10.69 17.30
N MET A 220 9.42 10.56 17.35
CA MET A 220 8.56 11.64 17.84
C MET A 220 8.76 11.88 19.34
N ALA A 221 9.09 13.11 19.72
CA ALA A 221 9.31 13.47 21.12
C ALA A 221 8.80 14.87 21.46
N MET A 222 8.30 15.04 22.68
CA MET A 222 8.00 16.35 23.27
C MET A 222 9.07 16.68 24.31
N LYS A 223 9.59 17.91 24.28
CA LYS A 223 10.59 18.45 25.20
C LYS A 223 10.28 19.93 25.45
N ALA A 224 10.40 20.37 26.69
CA ALA A 224 10.41 21.79 27.00
C ALA A 224 11.82 22.33 26.73
N THR A 225 11.91 23.48 26.06
CA THR A 225 13.19 24.09 25.64
C THR A 225 13.41 25.49 26.25
N TYR A 226 12.34 26.14 26.72
CA TYR A 226 12.35 27.46 27.35
C TYR A 226 11.31 27.51 28.48
N VAL A 227 11.60 28.25 29.55
CA VAL A 227 10.69 28.55 30.66
C VAL A 227 10.87 29.98 31.13
N GLU A 228 9.85 30.55 31.78
CA GLU A 228 9.96 31.83 32.48
C GLU A 228 9.86 31.61 33.98
N VAL A 229 10.82 32.16 34.72
CA VAL A 229 10.87 32.11 36.19
C VAL A 229 11.01 33.55 36.67
N ASP A 230 10.03 34.01 37.46
CA ASP A 230 9.97 35.39 37.97
C ASP A 230 10.02 36.47 36.86
N GLY A 231 9.48 36.16 35.68
CA GLY A 231 9.48 37.03 34.50
C GLY A 231 10.79 37.01 33.71
N GLU A 232 11.77 36.20 34.12
CA GLU A 232 13.03 36.01 33.40
C GLU A 232 13.03 34.70 32.60
N GLY A 233 13.32 34.81 31.30
CA GLY A 233 13.47 33.68 30.41
C GLY A 233 14.70 32.83 30.73
N ARG A 234 14.54 31.50 30.74
CA ARG A 234 15.61 30.53 30.95
C ARG A 234 15.56 29.43 29.91
N GLU A 235 16.71 29.22 29.26
CA GLU A 235 16.93 28.08 28.38
C GLU A 235 17.00 26.78 29.19
N ILE A 236 16.32 25.74 28.71
CA ILE A 236 16.38 24.40 29.29
C ILE A 236 16.68 23.37 28.19
N PHE A 237 17.41 22.31 28.56
CA PHE A 237 17.77 21.25 27.64
C PHE A 237 18.03 19.94 28.38
N LYS A 238 17.99 18.83 27.65
CA LYS A 238 18.41 17.51 28.12
C LYS A 238 19.66 17.07 27.38
N ASN A 239 20.72 16.75 28.12
CA ASN A 239 21.97 16.22 27.57
C ASN A 239 22.51 15.08 28.47
N PRO A 240 21.97 13.85 28.34
CA PRO A 240 22.36 12.74 29.19
C PRO A 240 23.76 12.20 28.81
N ILE A 241 24.64 12.05 29.79
CA ILE A 241 26.03 11.59 29.59
C ILE A 241 26.14 10.14 29.09
N THR A 242 25.11 9.32 29.32
CA THR A 242 25.07 7.89 28.96
C THR A 242 24.47 7.65 27.57
N ASP A 243 24.22 8.71 26.81
CA ASP A 243 23.55 8.65 25.53
C ASP A 243 24.54 8.90 24.38
N ASP A 244 24.28 8.29 23.23
CA ASP A 244 25.12 8.37 22.03
C ASP A 244 24.97 9.70 21.26
N GLY A 245 24.27 10.68 21.84
CA GLY A 245 24.00 11.99 21.27
C GLY A 245 22.63 12.12 20.62
N THR A 246 21.86 11.03 20.50
CA THR A 246 20.52 11.03 19.89
C THR A 246 19.43 11.67 20.75
N LYS A 247 19.65 11.80 22.06
CA LYS A 247 18.71 12.42 23.02
C LYS A 247 19.06 13.86 23.39
N LYS A 248 20.03 14.48 22.71
CA LYS A 248 20.29 15.92 22.84
C LYS A 248 19.11 16.71 22.26
N SER A 249 18.45 17.51 23.08
CA SER A 249 17.32 18.35 22.64
C SER A 249 17.78 19.71 22.12
N ALA A 250 16.95 20.35 21.29
CA ALA A 250 17.05 21.78 21.03
C ALA A 250 16.90 22.60 22.34
N THR A 251 17.38 23.84 22.32
CA THR A 251 17.50 24.70 23.52
C THR A 251 16.93 26.10 23.28
N GLY A 252 16.24 26.67 24.26
CA GLY A 252 15.70 28.03 24.17
C GLY A 252 14.49 28.15 23.25
N LEU A 253 14.25 29.36 22.77
CA LEU A 253 13.27 29.64 21.71
C LEU A 253 13.77 29.04 20.38
N LEU A 254 12.84 28.69 19.49
CA LEU A 254 13.12 27.93 18.28
C LEU A 254 12.56 28.64 17.05
N GLN A 255 13.32 28.69 15.97
CA GLN A 255 12.87 29.18 14.67
C GLN A 255 13.04 28.07 13.63
N VAL A 256 12.05 27.89 12.76
CA VAL A 256 12.15 27.03 11.58
C VAL A 256 12.17 27.91 10.35
N LYS A 257 13.15 27.71 9.46
CA LYS A 257 13.21 28.38 8.15
C LYS A 257 13.23 27.37 7.02
N LYS A 258 12.67 27.76 5.87
CA LYS A 258 12.77 26.99 4.64
C LYS A 258 13.87 27.57 3.75
N GLY A 259 14.85 26.74 3.38
CA GLY A 259 15.95 27.12 2.49
C GLY A 259 16.39 25.94 1.63
N ASN A 260 16.61 26.17 0.32
CA ASN A 260 16.99 25.12 -0.65
C ASN A 260 16.08 23.87 -0.61
N GLY A 261 14.77 24.08 -0.45
CA GLY A 261 13.78 23.00 -0.38
C GLY A 261 13.78 22.21 0.94
N LYS A 262 14.60 22.58 1.93
CA LYS A 262 14.70 21.92 3.23
C LYS A 262 14.27 22.84 4.35
N TYR A 263 13.74 22.25 5.42
CA TYR A 263 13.51 22.95 6.68
C TYR A 263 14.75 22.87 7.56
N ILE A 264 15.12 24.00 8.16
CA ILE A 264 16.27 24.14 9.06
C ILE A 264 15.75 24.67 10.39
N LEU A 265 16.12 24.01 11.48
CA LEU A 265 15.82 24.43 12.84
C LEU A 265 16.99 25.27 13.38
N TYR A 266 16.69 26.45 13.89
CA TYR A 266 17.56 27.30 14.68
C TYR A 266 17.06 27.31 16.12
N ASP A 267 17.98 27.16 17.08
CA ASP A 267 17.68 27.21 18.50
C ASP A 267 18.38 28.41 19.16
N LYS A 268 17.99 28.75 20.39
CA LYS A 268 18.47 29.93 21.13
C LYS A 268 18.26 31.26 20.39
N VAL A 269 17.17 31.35 19.64
CA VAL A 269 16.82 32.57 18.91
C VAL A 269 16.17 33.61 19.83
N SER A 270 16.13 34.86 19.37
CA SER A 270 15.33 35.92 20.00
C SER A 270 13.83 35.73 19.76
N TRP A 271 12.99 36.46 20.49
CA TRP A 271 11.55 36.50 20.25
C TRP A 271 11.20 37.07 18.86
N GLU A 272 12.01 37.98 18.34
CA GLU A 272 11.83 38.54 17.00
C GLU A 272 12.07 37.49 15.91
N GLU A 273 13.11 36.68 16.08
CA GLU A 273 13.41 35.56 15.20
C GLU A 273 12.40 34.41 15.35
N GLU A 274 11.98 34.07 16.56
CA GLU A 274 10.93 33.05 16.81
C GLU A 274 9.63 33.42 16.09
N ALA A 275 9.23 34.70 16.14
CA ALA A 275 8.05 35.19 15.44
C ALA A 275 8.20 35.14 13.91
N ASP A 276 9.43 35.23 13.40
CA ASP A 276 9.77 35.08 11.98
C ASP A 276 10.09 33.60 11.65
N SER A 277 9.14 32.70 11.90
CA SER A 277 9.28 31.27 11.72
C SER A 277 8.27 30.70 10.73
N GLU A 278 8.63 29.60 10.07
CA GLU A 278 7.70 28.76 9.31
C GLU A 278 6.68 28.06 10.23
N LEU A 279 6.95 28.00 11.54
CA LEU A 279 5.98 27.55 12.53
C LEU A 279 4.87 28.58 12.66
N VAL A 280 3.63 28.14 12.46
CA VAL A 280 2.45 29.00 12.53
C VAL A 280 1.61 28.64 13.75
N THR A 281 1.12 29.66 14.46
CA THR A 281 0.20 29.43 15.57
C THR A 281 -1.12 28.86 15.04
N VAL A 282 -1.48 27.65 15.49
CA VAL A 282 -2.75 26.98 15.14
C VAL A 282 -3.75 26.95 16.29
N TYR A 283 -3.27 27.09 17.53
CA TYR A 283 -4.08 27.09 18.74
C TYR A 283 -3.56 28.14 19.72
N LYS A 284 -4.47 28.93 20.30
CA LYS A 284 -4.14 29.97 21.28
C LYS A 284 -5.27 30.10 22.29
N ASN A 285 -4.93 30.04 23.58
CA ASN A 285 -5.85 30.31 24.69
C ASN A 285 -7.20 29.58 24.62
N GLY A 286 -7.19 28.25 24.44
CA GLY A 286 -8.43 27.47 24.40
C GLY A 286 -9.10 27.36 23.03
N LYS A 287 -8.56 28.03 22.01
CA LYS A 287 -9.21 28.16 20.70
C LYS A 287 -8.28 27.75 19.57
N ILE A 288 -8.82 26.97 18.63
CA ILE A 288 -8.20 26.77 17.32
C ILE A 288 -8.33 28.09 16.56
N ILE A 289 -7.23 28.61 16.05
CA ILE A 289 -7.19 29.88 15.30
C ILE A 289 -6.90 29.68 13.81
N LYS A 290 -6.42 28.50 13.43
CA LYS A 290 -6.16 28.14 12.04
C LYS A 290 -6.43 26.66 11.85
N GLU A 291 -7.31 26.35 10.90
CA GLU A 291 -7.64 25.00 10.45
C GLU A 291 -7.11 24.80 9.04
N TYR A 292 -6.97 23.54 8.62
CA TYR A 292 -6.57 23.16 7.28
C TYR A 292 -7.56 22.14 6.74
N SER A 293 -8.03 22.38 5.53
CA SER A 293 -8.87 21.42 4.81
C SER A 293 -8.06 20.21 4.35
N LEU A 294 -8.76 19.10 4.08
CA LEU A 294 -8.16 17.92 3.47
C LEU A 294 -7.50 18.27 2.12
N GLU A 295 -8.17 19.07 1.29
CA GLU A 295 -7.67 19.55 0.00
C GLU A 295 -6.34 20.29 0.15
N GLU A 296 -6.26 21.28 1.05
CA GLU A 296 -5.03 22.03 1.31
C GLU A 296 -3.87 21.11 1.74
N ILE A 297 -4.15 20.09 2.56
CA ILE A 297 -3.14 19.14 3.01
C ILE A 297 -2.66 18.27 1.85
N ARG A 298 -3.58 17.79 1.00
CA ARG A 298 -3.26 17.00 -0.20
C ARG A 298 -2.44 17.82 -1.20
N MET A 299 -2.80 19.09 -1.44
CA MET A 299 -2.05 19.99 -2.32
C MET A 299 -0.62 20.20 -1.84
N ARG A 300 -0.40 20.42 -0.53
CA ARG A 300 0.95 20.55 0.03
C ARG A 300 1.81 19.31 -0.21
N LEU A 301 1.23 18.11 -0.14
CA LEU A 301 1.95 16.87 -0.42
C LEU A 301 2.30 16.75 -1.91
N ALA A 302 1.37 17.14 -2.80
CA ALA A 302 1.59 17.09 -4.24
C ALA A 302 2.74 18.02 -4.68
N ASP A 303 2.79 19.25 -4.16
CA ASP A 303 3.85 20.23 -4.48
C ASP A 303 5.25 19.74 -4.11
N HIS A 304 5.35 18.90 -3.08
CA HIS A 304 6.60 18.29 -2.63
C HIS A 304 6.99 17.01 -3.38
N SER A 305 6.09 16.44 -4.16
CA SER A 305 6.33 15.22 -4.94
C SER A 305 6.93 15.50 -6.32
N THR A 306 6.99 16.77 -6.73
CA THR A 306 7.51 17.28 -8.01
C THR A 306 8.96 17.79 -7.97
N THR A 307 9.67 17.57 -6.87
CA THR A 307 11.11 17.88 -6.71
C THR A 307 11.90 16.62 -6.37
#